data_AF-A0A9W8LUC4-F1
#
_entry.id   AF-A0A9W8LUC4-F1
#
_cell.length_a   1.000
_cell.length_b   1.000
_cell.length_c   1.000
_cell.angle_alpha   90.00
_cell.angle_beta   90.00
_cell.angle_gamma   90.00
#
_symmetry.space_group_name_H-M   'P 1'
#
loop_
_entity.id
_entity.type
_entity.pdbx_description
1 polymer ?
#
loop_
_entity_poly.entity_id
_entity_poly.type
_entity_poly.pdbx_seq_one_letter_code
_entity_poly.pdbx_strand_id
1 'polypeptide(L)'
;MSSNQEWDSKPSEDPDADEDLEIDILDIDIFNQLLAMDDDDDDDNPQDDEEDIHKFSRDIVSQYFDQARTTFADMEKALKAKDLSKLSSLGHFLKGSSATIGVKKVMECCKHIQFLGKLQNISGKDSIDEDQALKLITQELRTGKKEYVNARDFLGFFYGCSFAPAKEDVKPDADEGSANDPAQATGTAGTSSDKAKAPSKTNTGVSTEPKSEPKSKPKPS
;
A
#
# COMPACT_ATOMS: atom_id res chain seq x y z
N MET A 1 40.80 -34.11 7.67
CA MET A 1 40.22 -35.06 8.65
C MET A 1 40.00 -34.27 9.92
N SER A 2 38.84 -34.06 10.53
CA SER A 2 37.43 -34.45 10.33
C SER A 2 36.67 -33.56 11.34
N SER A 3 35.67 -32.77 10.94
CA SER A 3 34.22 -33.03 11.13
C SER A 3 33.79 -33.37 12.58
N ASN A 4 33.04 -32.45 13.21
CA ASN A 4 31.65 -32.60 13.70
C ASN A 4 31.31 -31.39 14.59
N GLN A 5 30.45 -30.44 14.19
CA GLN A 5 28.97 -30.41 14.26
C GLN A 5 28.41 -30.45 15.70
N GLU A 6 28.14 -29.25 16.23
CA GLU A 6 27.37 -29.01 17.45
C GLU A 6 26.22 -28.07 17.07
N TRP A 7 25.13 -28.65 16.55
CA TRP A 7 23.95 -27.93 16.05
C TRP A 7 22.66 -28.33 16.81
N ASP A 8 22.80 -29.02 17.94
CA ASP A 8 21.67 -29.51 18.75
C ASP A 8 21.50 -28.64 20.00
N SER A 9 21.09 -27.38 19.79
CA SER A 9 20.57 -26.54 20.86
C SER A 9 19.06 -26.37 20.65
N LYS A 10 18.34 -26.89 21.64
CA LYS A 10 16.88 -27.00 21.75
C LYS A 10 16.14 -25.69 21.38
N PRO A 11 14.91 -25.77 20.84
CA PRO A 11 14.00 -24.64 20.82
C PRO A 11 13.71 -24.21 22.27
N SER A 12 13.79 -22.91 22.55
CA SER A 12 13.37 -22.33 23.81
C SER A 12 11.85 -22.46 23.96
N GLU A 13 11.41 -23.17 24.99
CA GLU A 13 10.01 -23.36 25.38
C GLU A 13 9.55 -22.20 26.30
N ASP A 14 9.60 -20.96 25.81
CA ASP A 14 8.96 -19.83 26.50
C ASP A 14 7.61 -19.54 25.81
N PRO A 15 6.47 -20.02 26.36
CA PRO A 15 5.14 -19.85 25.75
C PRO A 15 4.60 -18.41 25.82
N ASP A 16 5.22 -17.53 26.63
CA ASP A 16 4.77 -16.14 26.81
C ASP A 16 5.40 -15.15 25.80
N ALA A 17 6.39 -15.58 25.00
CA ALA A 17 7.06 -14.70 24.05
C ALA A 17 6.25 -14.45 22.76
N ASP A 18 5.27 -15.33 22.48
CA ASP A 18 4.40 -15.21 21.32
C ASP A 18 3.14 -14.37 21.62
N GLU A 19 2.75 -14.20 22.89
CA GLU A 19 1.59 -13.35 23.29
C GLU A 19 1.88 -11.84 23.11
N ASP A 20 3.12 -11.39 23.34
CA ASP A 20 3.52 -9.98 23.12
C ASP A 20 3.55 -9.59 21.62
N LEU A 21 3.55 -10.56 20.70
CA LEU A 21 3.58 -10.33 19.25
C LEU A 21 2.19 -10.11 18.63
N GLU A 22 1.13 -10.64 19.23
CA GLU A 22 -0.25 -10.44 18.78
C GLU A 22 -0.81 -9.07 19.20
N ILE A 23 -0.31 -8.50 20.30
CA ILE A 23 -0.71 -7.18 20.82
C ILE A 23 -0.29 -6.02 19.88
N ASP A 24 0.67 -6.23 18.98
CA ASP A 24 1.20 -5.17 18.09
C ASP A 24 0.57 -5.14 16.68
N ILE A 25 -0.45 -5.96 16.41
CA ILE A 25 -1.15 -5.93 15.12
C ILE A 25 -2.12 -4.74 15.06
N LEU A 26 -2.84 -4.50 16.16
CA LEU A 26 -3.90 -3.49 16.25
C LEU A 26 -3.61 -2.42 17.29
N ASP A 27 -4.07 -1.21 16.98
CA ASP A 27 -4.34 -0.18 17.96
C ASP A 27 -5.68 -0.47 18.63
N ILE A 28 -5.61 -1.12 19.79
CA ILE A 28 -6.79 -1.55 20.53
C ILE A 28 -7.66 -0.36 20.95
N ASP A 29 -7.08 0.81 21.22
CA ASP A 29 -7.86 1.99 21.59
C ASP A 29 -8.68 2.51 20.40
N ILE A 30 -8.09 2.52 19.20
CA ILE A 30 -8.80 2.88 17.96
C ILE A 30 -9.84 1.81 17.62
N PHE A 31 -9.48 0.54 17.73
CA PHE A 31 -10.38 -0.56 17.40
C PHE A 31 -11.58 -0.61 18.36
N ASN A 32 -11.38 -0.38 19.66
CA ASN A 32 -12.47 -0.27 20.64
C ASN A 32 -13.39 0.92 20.36
N GLN A 33 -12.88 2.04 19.84
CA GLN A 33 -13.73 3.14 19.40
C GLN A 33 -14.60 2.74 18.20
N LEU A 34 -14.09 1.91 17.29
CA LEU A 34 -14.88 1.35 16.19
C LEU A 34 -15.96 0.38 16.70
N LEU A 35 -15.62 -0.49 17.66
CA LEU A 35 -16.58 -1.41 18.27
C LEU A 35 -17.69 -0.69 19.04
N ALA A 36 -17.35 0.40 19.74
CA ALA A 36 -18.34 1.21 20.45
C ALA A 36 -19.38 1.87 19.53
N MET A 37 -19.16 1.87 18.21
CA MET A 37 -20.16 2.32 17.23
C MET A 37 -21.18 1.23 16.87
N ASP A 38 -20.93 -0.04 17.21
CA ASP A 38 -21.92 -1.12 17.07
C ASP A 38 -23.00 -1.03 18.15
N ASP A 39 -22.66 -0.56 19.36
CA ASP A 39 -23.54 -0.50 20.54
C ASP A 39 -24.69 0.54 20.41
N ASP A 40 -24.68 1.37 19.37
CA ASP A 40 -25.69 2.40 19.13
C ASP A 40 -26.91 1.88 18.33
N ASP A 41 -26.87 0.64 17.81
CA ASP A 41 -27.96 0.00 17.06
C ASP A 41 -28.83 -0.91 17.98
N ASP A 42 -29.75 -0.28 18.73
CA ASP A 42 -31.00 -0.82 19.31
C ASP A 42 -30.97 -2.15 20.15
N ASP A 43 -30.52 -2.05 21.41
CA ASP A 43 -30.81 -2.99 22.53
C ASP A 43 -32.32 -3.11 22.90
N ASP A 44 -33.22 -2.56 22.08
CA ASP A 44 -34.68 -2.63 22.28
C ASP A 44 -35.39 -3.62 21.34
N ASN A 45 -34.64 -4.33 20.48
CA ASN A 45 -35.19 -5.36 19.60
C ASN A 45 -34.77 -6.77 20.09
N PRO A 46 -35.56 -7.43 20.96
CA PRO A 46 -35.24 -8.74 21.55
C PRO A 46 -35.26 -9.92 20.57
N GLN A 47 -35.24 -9.63 19.26
CA GLN A 47 -35.26 -10.58 18.16
C GLN A 47 -33.93 -10.61 17.39
N ASP A 48 -32.98 -9.73 17.72
CA ASP A 48 -31.65 -9.79 17.13
C ASP A 48 -30.83 -10.85 17.87
N ASP A 49 -30.46 -11.87 17.12
CA ASP A 49 -29.66 -12.99 17.58
C ASP A 49 -28.29 -12.46 18.05
N GLU A 50 -27.69 -13.05 19.10
CA GLU A 50 -26.34 -12.67 19.61
C GLU A 50 -25.22 -12.68 18.53
N GLU A 51 -25.51 -13.13 17.31
CA GLU A 51 -24.60 -13.12 16.14
C GLU A 51 -24.45 -11.75 15.44
N ASP A 52 -25.30 -10.74 15.73
CA ASP A 52 -25.31 -9.47 14.98
C ASP A 52 -24.68 -8.26 15.72
N ILE A 53 -24.16 -8.45 16.93
CA ILE A 53 -23.62 -7.41 17.84
C ILE A 53 -22.39 -6.66 17.26
N HIS A 54 -21.78 -7.19 16.20
CA HIS A 54 -20.57 -6.61 15.59
C HIS A 54 -20.71 -6.36 14.09
N LYS A 55 -21.94 -6.22 13.60
CA LYS A 55 -22.21 -6.15 12.17
C LYS A 55 -21.57 -4.91 11.52
N PHE A 56 -21.71 -3.73 12.13
CA PHE A 56 -21.24 -2.49 11.52
C PHE A 56 -19.71 -2.44 11.45
N SER A 57 -19.03 -2.70 12.56
CA SER A 57 -17.57 -2.75 12.62
C SER A 57 -16.98 -3.82 11.68
N ARG A 58 -17.61 -5.01 11.60
CA ARG A 58 -17.24 -6.06 10.63
C ARG A 58 -17.36 -5.59 9.19
N ASP A 59 -18.45 -4.91 8.83
CA ASP A 59 -18.67 -4.41 7.48
C ASP A 59 -17.62 -3.34 7.09
N ILE A 60 -17.24 -2.47 8.03
CA ILE A 60 -16.17 -1.48 7.86
C ILE A 60 -14.80 -2.17 7.67
N VAL A 61 -14.48 -3.17 8.49
CA VAL A 61 -13.25 -3.96 8.38
C VAL A 61 -13.19 -4.72 7.05
N SER A 62 -14.30 -5.28 6.59
CA SER A 62 -14.37 -5.95 5.28
C SER A 62 -14.04 -4.98 4.14
N GLN A 63 -14.65 -3.80 4.14
CA GLN A 63 -14.39 -2.76 3.13
C GLN A 63 -12.92 -2.31 3.13
N TYR A 64 -12.32 -2.17 4.31
CA TYR A 64 -10.90 -1.88 4.44
C TYR A 64 -10.05 -2.95 3.74
N PHE A 65 -10.29 -4.24 3.99
CA PHE A 65 -9.46 -5.30 3.42
C PHE A 65 -9.58 -5.40 1.89
N ASP A 66 -10.75 -5.11 1.31
CA ASP A 66 -10.93 -5.01 -0.14
C ASP A 66 -10.19 -3.80 -0.74
N GLN A 67 -10.28 -2.65 -0.08
CA GLN A 67 -9.58 -1.43 -0.50
C GLN A 67 -8.06 -1.60 -0.42
N ALA A 68 -7.57 -2.19 0.67
CA ALA A 68 -6.15 -2.45 0.89
C ALA A 68 -5.60 -3.43 -0.14
N ARG A 69 -6.31 -4.52 -0.44
CA ARG A 69 -5.94 -5.48 -1.50
C ARG A 69 -5.74 -4.78 -2.85
N THR A 70 -6.72 -3.99 -3.25
CA THR A 70 -6.69 -3.24 -4.52
C THR A 70 -5.53 -2.25 -4.54
N THR A 71 -5.33 -1.53 -3.44
CA THR A 71 -4.26 -0.52 -3.33
C THR A 71 -2.87 -1.14 -3.39
N PHE A 72 -2.65 -2.30 -2.73
CA PHE A 72 -1.38 -3.01 -2.82
C PHE A 72 -1.09 -3.50 -4.25
N ALA A 73 -2.10 -3.97 -4.99
CA ALA A 73 -1.93 -4.35 -6.39
C ALA A 73 -1.55 -3.14 -7.26
N ASP A 74 -2.14 -1.97 -7.00
CA ASP A 74 -1.80 -0.75 -7.71
C ASP A 74 -0.41 -0.21 -7.34
N MET A 75 0.03 -0.39 -6.09
CA MET A 75 1.40 -0.08 -5.67
C MET A 75 2.41 -0.95 -6.41
N GLU A 76 2.14 -2.24 -6.63
CA GLU A 76 3.03 -3.11 -7.42
C GLU A 76 3.13 -2.67 -8.87
N LYS A 77 2.02 -2.26 -9.49
CA LYS A 77 2.02 -1.71 -10.85
C LYS A 77 2.83 -0.42 -10.91
N ALA A 78 2.63 0.49 -9.96
CA ALA A 78 3.39 1.74 -9.88
C ALA A 78 4.88 1.49 -9.64
N LEU A 79 5.24 0.50 -8.82
CA LEU A 79 6.62 0.09 -8.57
C LEU A 79 7.29 -0.47 -9.83
N LYS A 80 6.60 -1.33 -10.59
CA LYS A 80 7.09 -1.83 -11.89
C LYS A 80 7.29 -0.67 -12.89
N ALA A 81 6.44 0.34 -12.84
CA ALA A 81 6.55 1.55 -13.67
C ALA A 81 7.53 2.60 -13.11
N LYS A 82 8.13 2.37 -11.93
CA LYS A 82 8.97 3.33 -11.18
C LYS A 82 8.28 4.68 -10.92
N ASP A 83 6.96 4.70 -10.77
CA ASP A 83 6.20 5.92 -10.52
C ASP A 83 6.17 6.26 -9.02
N LEU A 84 7.21 6.96 -8.56
CA LEU A 84 7.36 7.39 -7.18
C LEU A 84 6.23 8.31 -6.69
N SER A 85 5.70 9.18 -7.57
CA SER A 85 4.62 10.09 -7.22
C SER A 85 3.33 9.33 -6.93
N LYS A 86 3.01 8.34 -7.78
CA LYS A 86 1.88 7.45 -7.56
C LYS A 86 2.06 6.58 -6.32
N LEU A 87 3.25 6.03 -6.09
CA LEU A 87 3.58 5.27 -4.88
C LEU A 87 3.37 6.11 -3.62
N SER A 88 3.85 7.36 -3.59
CA SER A 88 3.62 8.26 -2.47
C SER A 88 2.13 8.51 -2.22
N SER A 89 1.36 8.69 -3.30
CA SER A 89 -0.08 8.97 -3.21
C SER A 89 -0.88 7.77 -2.70
N LEU A 90 -0.56 6.57 -3.20
CA LEU A 90 -1.17 5.31 -2.73
C LEU A 90 -0.78 5.02 -1.27
N GLY A 91 0.47 5.27 -0.89
CA GLY A 91 0.93 5.14 0.50
C GLY A 91 0.18 6.08 1.43
N HIS A 92 -0.02 7.33 1.02
CA HIS A 92 -0.82 8.29 1.80
C HIS A 92 -2.26 7.81 2.01
N PHE A 93 -2.90 7.32 0.94
CA PHE A 93 -4.28 6.85 0.95
C PHE A 93 -4.45 5.65 1.89
N LEU A 94 -3.67 4.59 1.70
CA LEU A 94 -3.81 3.37 2.49
C LEU A 94 -3.36 3.57 3.95
N LYS A 95 -2.42 4.50 4.21
CA LYS A 95 -2.10 4.92 5.58
C LYS A 95 -3.34 5.47 6.30
N GLY A 96 -4.07 6.37 5.66
CA GLY A 96 -5.29 6.97 6.24
C GLY A 96 -6.34 5.91 6.54
N SER A 97 -6.60 5.03 5.58
CA SER A 97 -7.55 3.93 5.74
C SER A 97 -7.16 2.95 6.85
N SER A 98 -5.87 2.58 6.93
CA SER A 98 -5.37 1.67 7.98
C SER A 98 -5.44 2.30 9.37
N ALA A 99 -5.24 3.62 9.48
CA ALA A 99 -5.34 4.34 10.74
C ALA A 99 -6.77 4.37 11.31
N THR A 100 -7.80 4.35 10.46
CA THR A 100 -9.21 4.31 10.89
C THR A 100 -9.57 2.98 11.56
N ILE A 101 -8.98 1.87 11.10
CA ILE A 101 -9.23 0.54 11.68
C ILE A 101 -8.29 0.25 12.86
N GLY A 102 -7.13 0.91 12.90
CA GLY A 102 -6.09 0.66 13.88
C GLY A 102 -5.06 -0.39 13.43
N VAL A 103 -4.96 -0.73 12.14
CA VAL A 103 -3.96 -1.71 11.67
C VAL A 103 -2.56 -1.07 11.60
N LYS A 104 -1.86 -1.10 12.74
CA LYS A 104 -0.63 -0.32 13.02
C LYS A 104 0.48 -0.54 12.00
N LYS A 105 0.87 -1.80 11.80
CA LYS A 105 2.03 -2.13 10.96
C LYS A 105 1.80 -1.84 9.48
N VAL A 106 0.58 -2.06 8.98
CA VAL A 106 0.21 -1.67 7.60
C VAL A 106 0.24 -0.16 7.45
N MET A 107 -0.31 0.58 8.42
CA MET A 107 -0.24 2.05 8.43
C MET A 107 1.21 2.54 8.39
N GLU A 108 2.10 1.94 9.18
CA GLU A 108 3.52 2.31 9.22
C GLU A 108 4.24 2.05 7.89
N CYS A 109 4.07 0.86 7.31
CA CYS A 109 4.63 0.54 5.99
C CYS A 109 4.14 1.54 4.94
N CYS A 110 2.85 1.90 4.96
CA CYS A 110 2.27 2.86 4.03
C CYS A 110 2.81 4.28 4.23
N LYS A 111 3.11 4.67 5.47
CA LYS A 111 3.80 5.93 5.79
C LYS A 111 5.24 5.93 5.25
N HIS A 112 5.98 4.82 5.38
CA HIS A 112 7.30 4.71 4.77
C HIS A 112 7.24 4.83 3.26
N ILE A 113 6.35 4.09 2.60
CA ILE A 113 6.14 4.19 1.13
C ILE A 113 5.77 5.63 0.73
N GLN A 114 4.96 6.32 1.53
CA GLN A 114 4.64 7.73 1.32
C GLN A 114 5.90 8.61 1.27
N PHE A 115 6.81 8.47 2.24
CA PHE A 115 8.03 9.27 2.30
C PHE A 115 9.06 8.87 1.25
N LEU A 116 9.27 7.57 1.04
CA LEU A 116 10.19 7.05 0.03
C LEU A 116 9.76 7.48 -1.38
N GLY A 117 8.45 7.50 -1.68
CA GLY A 117 7.92 8.02 -2.94
C GLY A 117 8.15 9.53 -3.16
N LYS A 118 8.55 10.27 -2.11
CA LYS A 118 8.99 11.68 -2.20
C LYS A 118 10.51 11.83 -2.22
N LEU A 119 11.24 10.73 -2.43
CA LEU A 119 12.71 10.68 -2.32
C LEU A 119 13.22 11.13 -0.96
N GLN A 120 12.48 10.78 0.10
CA GLN A 120 12.87 10.97 1.49
C GLN A 120 13.17 9.63 2.14
N ASN A 121 14.03 9.60 3.15
CA ASN A 121 14.23 8.39 3.95
C ASN A 121 12.96 8.01 4.73
N ILE A 122 12.96 6.83 5.36
CA ILE A 122 11.81 6.31 6.13
C ILE A 122 11.33 7.24 7.25
N SER A 123 12.20 8.13 7.74
CA SER A 123 11.85 9.13 8.76
C SER A 123 11.22 10.42 8.18
N GLY A 124 11.25 10.59 6.85
CA GLY A 124 10.74 11.75 6.14
C GLY A 124 11.62 13.01 6.24
N LYS A 125 12.87 12.88 6.71
CA LYS A 125 13.74 14.04 7.03
C LYS A 125 14.84 14.27 6.00
N ASP A 126 15.52 13.20 5.59
CA ASP A 126 16.67 13.27 4.69
C ASP A 126 16.27 12.86 3.28
N SER A 127 16.95 13.39 2.26
CA SER A 127 16.74 12.96 0.88
C SER A 127 17.57 11.72 0.55
N ILE A 128 17.01 10.85 -0.29
CA ILE A 128 17.67 9.64 -0.81
C ILE A 128 17.57 9.63 -2.34
N ASP A 129 18.44 8.86 -2.99
CA ASP A 129 18.34 8.67 -4.44
C ASP A 129 17.20 7.72 -4.84
N GLU A 130 16.83 7.76 -6.12
CA GLU A 130 15.70 7.01 -6.66
C GLU A 130 15.89 5.49 -6.56
N ASP A 131 17.10 4.97 -6.81
CA ASP A 131 17.36 3.54 -6.76
C ASP A 131 17.25 3.00 -5.32
N GLN A 132 17.76 3.78 -4.35
CA GLN A 132 17.56 3.49 -2.93
C GLN A 132 16.08 3.52 -2.54
N ALA A 133 15.33 4.54 -2.98
CA ALA A 133 13.91 4.65 -2.70
C ALA A 133 13.13 3.44 -3.24
N LEU A 134 13.34 3.06 -4.49
CA LEU A 134 12.65 1.92 -5.11
C LEU A 134 12.98 0.60 -4.40
N LYS A 135 14.24 0.41 -3.99
CA LYS A 135 14.66 -0.78 -3.21
C LYS A 135 13.95 -0.85 -1.86
N LEU A 136 13.89 0.26 -1.13
CA LEU A 136 13.23 0.33 0.17
C LEU A 136 11.71 0.17 0.02
N ILE A 137 11.08 0.81 -0.97
CA ILE A 137 9.65 0.63 -1.26
C ILE A 137 9.33 -0.84 -1.54
N THR A 138 10.19 -1.54 -2.28
CA THR A 138 10.00 -2.98 -2.54
C THR A 138 9.98 -3.79 -1.23
N GLN A 139 10.84 -3.44 -0.28
CA GLN A 139 10.88 -4.10 1.04
C GLN A 139 9.64 -3.77 1.86
N GLU A 140 9.29 -2.48 1.98
CA GLU A 140 8.10 -2.02 2.71
C GLU A 140 6.81 -2.59 2.13
N LEU A 141 6.72 -2.75 0.80
CA LEU A 141 5.55 -3.34 0.15
C LEU A 141 5.41 -4.82 0.49
N ARG A 142 6.53 -5.55 0.55
CA ARG A 142 6.55 -6.96 0.93
C ARG A 142 6.17 -7.14 2.42
N THR A 143 6.71 -6.28 3.29
CA THR A 143 6.34 -6.24 4.71
C THR A 143 4.87 -5.88 4.89
N GLY A 144 4.39 -4.80 4.27
CA GLY A 144 3.01 -4.34 4.38
C GLY A 144 1.99 -5.39 3.93
N LYS A 145 2.30 -6.17 2.88
CA LYS A 145 1.46 -7.30 2.45
C LYS A 145 1.41 -8.44 3.46
N LYS A 146 2.53 -8.74 4.12
CA LYS A 146 2.59 -9.75 5.19
C LYS A 146 1.72 -9.30 6.36
N GLU A 147 1.90 -8.06 6.81
CA GLU A 147 1.15 -7.51 7.95
C GLU A 147 -0.34 -7.33 7.63
N TYR A 148 -0.70 -7.07 6.38
CA TYR A 148 -2.08 -7.13 5.90
C TYR A 148 -2.71 -8.51 6.11
N VAL A 149 -1.99 -9.59 5.77
CA VAL A 149 -2.48 -10.97 5.98
C VAL A 149 -2.61 -11.27 7.48
N ASN A 150 -1.61 -10.91 8.29
CA ASN A 150 -1.66 -11.09 9.74
C ASN A 150 -2.88 -10.40 10.34
N ALA A 151 -3.11 -9.12 10.00
CA ALA A 151 -4.25 -8.36 10.49
C ALA A 151 -5.59 -8.94 10.03
N ARG A 152 -5.65 -9.41 8.78
CA ARG A 152 -6.84 -10.05 8.22
C ARG A 152 -7.19 -11.34 8.94
N ASP A 153 -6.20 -12.17 9.22
CA ASP A 153 -6.42 -13.46 9.87
C ASP A 153 -6.77 -13.26 11.35
N PHE A 154 -6.12 -12.32 12.04
CA PHE A 154 -6.47 -11.92 13.41
C PHE A 154 -7.91 -11.39 13.51
N LEU A 155 -8.28 -10.42 12.66
CA LEU A 155 -9.64 -9.87 12.68
C LEU A 155 -10.68 -10.91 12.21
N GLY A 156 -10.32 -11.80 11.28
CA GLY A 156 -11.17 -12.91 10.88
C GLY A 156 -11.48 -13.85 12.05
N PHE A 157 -10.48 -14.18 12.86
CA PHE A 157 -10.66 -14.92 14.11
C PHE A 157 -11.56 -14.17 15.10
N PHE A 158 -11.34 -12.87 15.29
CA PHE A 158 -12.14 -12.02 16.17
C PHE A 158 -13.63 -12.00 15.78
N TYR A 159 -13.95 -11.78 14.50
CA TYR A 159 -15.33 -11.70 14.01
C TYR A 159 -15.95 -13.07 13.66
N GLY A 160 -15.23 -14.18 13.84
CA GLY A 160 -15.70 -15.51 13.44
C GLY A 160 -15.95 -15.66 11.94
N CYS A 161 -15.27 -14.88 11.09
CA CYS A 161 -15.50 -14.84 9.65
C CYS A 161 -14.18 -14.85 8.84
N SER A 162 -14.29 -14.92 7.51
CA SER A 162 -13.14 -14.84 6.61
C SER A 162 -13.19 -13.58 5.77
N PHE A 163 -12.21 -12.71 5.93
CA PHE A 163 -11.98 -11.55 5.05
C PHE A 163 -11.08 -11.88 3.85
N ALA A 164 -10.72 -13.15 3.65
CA ALA A 164 -9.98 -13.55 2.46
C ALA A 164 -10.84 -13.36 1.20
N PRO A 165 -10.27 -12.88 0.08
CA PRO A 165 -10.99 -12.85 -1.18
C PRO A 165 -11.47 -14.27 -1.54
N ALA A 166 -12.71 -14.39 -2.01
CA ALA A 166 -13.17 -15.61 -2.66
C ALA A 166 -12.18 -15.98 -3.79
N LYS A 167 -11.84 -17.26 -3.88
CA LYS A 167 -10.83 -17.79 -4.80
C LYS A 167 -11.28 -17.67 -6.28
N GLU A 168 -11.32 -16.46 -6.85
CA GLU A 168 -11.68 -16.30 -8.27
C GLU A 168 -10.72 -15.43 -9.09
N ASP A 169 -9.75 -14.70 -8.52
CA ASP A 169 -8.87 -13.82 -9.33
C ASP A 169 -7.35 -13.92 -9.08
N VAL A 170 -6.87 -14.94 -8.36
CA VAL A 170 -5.41 -15.15 -8.25
C VAL A 170 -4.93 -16.00 -9.42
N LYS A 171 -4.65 -15.35 -10.56
CA LYS A 171 -3.79 -15.94 -11.58
C LYS A 171 -2.39 -16.06 -10.98
N PRO A 172 -1.77 -17.25 -10.94
CA PRO A 172 -0.39 -17.37 -10.49
C PRO A 172 0.49 -16.61 -11.47
N ASP A 173 1.13 -15.53 -11.00
CA ASP A 173 2.25 -14.92 -11.70
C ASP A 173 3.38 -15.97 -11.72
N ALA A 174 3.58 -16.58 -12.88
CA ALA A 174 4.69 -17.45 -13.16
C ALA A 174 5.98 -16.62 -13.13
N ASP A 175 6.73 -16.77 -12.05
CA ASP A 175 8.15 -16.47 -11.96
C ASP A 175 8.92 -17.61 -12.64
N GLU A 176 9.38 -17.40 -13.88
CA GLU A 176 10.50 -18.15 -14.45
C GLU A 176 11.59 -17.18 -14.89
N GLY A 177 12.55 -16.97 -13.98
CA GLY A 177 13.93 -17.42 -14.19
C GLY A 177 14.62 -16.99 -15.49
N SER A 178 15.42 -15.93 -15.36
CA SER A 178 16.50 -15.59 -16.28
C SER A 178 17.53 -16.73 -16.40
N ALA A 179 17.77 -17.19 -17.64
CA ALA A 179 19.03 -17.82 -18.03
C ALA A 179 19.56 -17.09 -19.27
N ASN A 180 20.65 -16.35 -19.10
CA ASN A 180 21.50 -15.88 -20.19
C ASN A 180 22.46 -17.00 -20.57
N ASP A 181 22.67 -17.25 -21.86
CA ASP A 181 24.00 -17.62 -22.39
C ASP A 181 24.13 -17.14 -23.87
N PRO A 182 25.30 -16.66 -24.33
CA PRO A 182 25.46 -15.96 -25.60
C PRO A 182 26.16 -16.80 -26.68
N ALA A 183 25.61 -16.87 -27.90
CA ALA A 183 26.37 -17.32 -29.09
C ALA A 183 25.74 -16.90 -30.43
N GLN A 184 26.29 -15.82 -31.01
CA GLN A 184 26.86 -15.70 -32.36
C GLN A 184 26.10 -16.21 -33.63
N ALA A 185 25.77 -15.27 -34.54
CA ALA A 185 25.90 -15.36 -36.02
C ALA A 185 25.42 -14.03 -36.66
N THR A 186 26.30 -13.10 -37.05
CA THR A 186 26.88 -12.86 -38.41
C THR A 186 25.91 -12.46 -39.53
N GLY A 187 26.12 -11.28 -40.14
CA GLY A 187 25.66 -10.91 -41.50
C GLY A 187 25.09 -9.48 -41.63
N THR A 188 25.91 -8.43 -41.71
CA THR A 188 26.28 -7.65 -42.92
C THR A 188 25.23 -6.74 -43.59
N ALA A 189 25.38 -5.43 -43.32
CA ALA A 189 25.56 -4.28 -44.25
C ALA A 189 24.50 -3.84 -45.29
N GLY A 190 24.27 -2.51 -45.32
CA GLY A 190 23.69 -1.70 -46.41
C GLY A 190 22.80 -0.56 -45.86
N THR A 191 23.30 0.61 -45.43
CA THR A 191 23.78 1.81 -46.16
C THR A 191 22.69 2.82 -46.59
N SER A 192 22.89 4.08 -46.14
CA SER A 192 22.37 5.37 -46.64
C SER A 192 20.90 5.71 -46.46
N SER A 193 20.44 6.95 -46.34
CA SER A 193 20.94 8.30 -45.99
C SER A 193 19.76 9.24 -46.27
N ASP A 194 19.84 10.50 -45.80
CA ASP A 194 19.03 11.67 -46.24
C ASP A 194 17.58 11.76 -45.70
N LYS A 195 17.02 12.89 -45.26
CA LYS A 195 17.44 14.30 -45.27
C LYS A 195 16.44 15.14 -44.43
N ALA A 196 16.94 16.22 -43.85
CA ALA A 196 16.21 17.29 -43.18
C ALA A 196 15.01 17.86 -43.97
N LYS A 197 14.02 18.46 -43.27
CA LYS A 197 13.44 19.80 -43.55
C LYS A 197 12.34 20.23 -42.55
N ALA A 198 12.58 21.28 -41.77
CA ALA A 198 11.58 22.31 -41.39
C ALA A 198 11.65 23.45 -42.46
N PRO A 199 10.80 24.52 -42.51
CA PRO A 199 9.82 25.01 -41.51
C PRO A 199 8.52 25.68 -42.08
N SER A 200 7.70 26.22 -41.14
CA SER A 200 6.84 27.43 -41.23
C SER A 200 5.45 27.40 -41.92
N LYS A 201 4.39 27.82 -41.22
CA LYS A 201 3.73 29.16 -41.31
C LYS A 201 2.33 29.27 -40.65
N THR A 202 2.19 30.24 -39.73
CA THR A 202 1.12 31.26 -39.51
C THR A 202 -0.38 30.96 -39.66
N ASN A 203 -1.16 31.30 -38.61
CA ASN A 203 -2.23 32.34 -38.62
C ASN A 203 -2.73 32.58 -37.17
N THR A 204 -2.48 33.72 -36.52
CA THR A 204 -3.31 34.95 -36.41
C THR A 204 -4.82 34.76 -36.15
N GLY A 205 -5.26 35.25 -34.98
CA GLY A 205 -6.66 35.49 -34.62
C GLY A 205 -6.76 36.23 -33.29
N VAL A 206 -6.81 37.55 -33.35
CA VAL A 206 -6.95 38.52 -32.25
C VAL A 206 -8.43 38.75 -31.91
N SER A 207 -8.79 38.92 -30.63
CA SER A 207 -9.88 39.80 -30.15
C SER A 207 -9.94 39.74 -28.60
N THR A 208 -9.35 40.72 -27.90
CA THR A 208 -9.98 41.89 -27.26
C THR A 208 -10.81 41.59 -26.00
N GLU A 209 -10.29 42.05 -24.84
CA GLU A 209 -10.98 42.29 -23.56
C GLU A 209 -12.20 43.24 -23.70
N PRO A 210 -13.05 43.38 -22.66
CA PRO A 210 -12.78 44.44 -21.69
C PRO A 210 -13.04 44.09 -20.20
N LYS A 211 -12.10 44.56 -19.36
CA LYS A 211 -12.20 45.14 -18.00
C LYS A 211 -13.60 45.30 -17.37
N SER A 212 -13.74 44.84 -16.12
CA SER A 212 -14.49 45.52 -15.05
C SER A 212 -14.14 45.01 -13.63
N GLU A 213 -13.34 45.81 -12.91
CA GLU A 213 -13.40 45.99 -11.44
C GLU A 213 -14.51 47.02 -11.13
N PRO A 214 -15.10 47.16 -9.90
CA PRO A 214 -14.31 47.39 -8.67
C PRO A 214 -14.97 47.11 -7.28
N LYS A 215 -14.17 47.38 -6.20
CA LYS A 215 -14.52 47.71 -4.78
C LYS A 215 -14.88 46.54 -3.84
N SER A 216 -14.15 46.21 -2.76
CA SER A 216 -13.66 46.94 -1.56
C SER A 216 -14.50 46.66 -0.29
N LYS A 217 -13.84 46.05 0.72
CA LYS A 217 -13.99 46.12 2.21
C LYS A 217 -15.07 45.26 2.91
N PRO A 218 -14.98 45.03 4.25
CA PRO A 218 -13.80 45.00 5.16
C PRO A 218 -13.76 43.76 6.11
N LYS A 219 -12.66 43.66 6.86
CA LYS A 219 -12.31 42.67 7.91
C LYS A 219 -13.02 42.96 9.24
N PRO A 220 -13.48 41.96 10.03
CA PRO A 220 -13.91 42.17 11.41
C PRO A 220 -12.76 42.01 12.42
N SER A 221 -12.88 42.76 13.51
CA SER A 221 -12.06 42.73 14.74
C SER A 221 -12.16 41.41 15.49
#